data_AF-A0A3N5J4A8-F1
#
_entry.id   AF-A0A3N5J4A8-F1
#
_cell.length_a   1.000
_cell.length_b   1.000
_cell.length_c   1.000
_cell.angle_alpha   90.00
_cell.angle_beta   90.00
_cell.angle_gamma   90.00
#
_symmetry.space_group_name_H-M   'P 1'
#
loop_
_entity.id
_entity.type
_entity.pdbx_description
1 polymer ?
#
loop_
_entity_poly.entity_id
_entity_poly.type
_entity_poly.pdbx_seq_one_letter_code
_entity_poly.pdbx_strand_id
1 'polypeptide(L)'
;MKTVLASEHNLKEPSGLSDRIQWLRDYYFRGTERPWNNEFTSWTTGTPWDIIYNEMTFYIVPETYTLLNTLGASYLQAARPVALYPDFWKESLAERRAWFVREVIVNYVPQEI
;
A
#
# COMPACT_ATOMS: atom_id res chain seq x y z
N MET A 1 -30.22 17.94 -21.49
CA MET A 1 -29.22 18.03 -20.41
C MET A 1 -28.26 19.14 -20.81
N LYS A 2 -28.22 20.28 -20.11
CA LYS A 2 -27.36 21.42 -20.46
C LYS A 2 -25.94 21.10 -20.00
N THR A 3 -25.02 20.98 -20.96
CA THR A 3 -23.58 20.88 -20.73
C THR A 3 -23.13 22.11 -19.93
N VAL A 4 -22.46 21.89 -18.81
CA VAL A 4 -21.89 22.98 -17.99
C VAL A 4 -20.92 23.76 -18.87
N LEU A 5 -21.14 25.08 -18.99
CA LEU A 5 -20.28 25.99 -19.73
C LEU A 5 -18.86 25.90 -19.18
N ALA A 6 -17.87 25.66 -20.05
CA ALA A 6 -16.47 25.74 -19.68
C ALA A 6 -16.20 27.15 -19.11
N SER A 7 -15.61 27.21 -17.92
CA SER A 7 -15.21 28.44 -17.24
C SER A 7 -14.31 29.30 -18.14
N GLU A 8 -14.55 30.61 -18.23
CA GLU A 8 -13.65 31.56 -18.92
C GLU A 8 -12.30 31.73 -18.21
N HIS A 9 -12.16 31.20 -16.99
CA HIS A 9 -10.93 31.25 -16.22
C HIS A 9 -10.12 29.97 -16.39
N ASN A 10 -8.83 30.15 -16.69
CA ASN A 10 -7.84 29.08 -16.66
C ASN A 10 -7.52 28.72 -15.20
N LEU A 11 -7.36 27.42 -14.93
CA LEU A 11 -6.83 26.96 -13.65
C LEU A 11 -5.35 27.33 -13.56
N LYS A 12 -4.91 27.77 -12.38
CA LYS A 12 -3.49 28.07 -12.14
C LYS A 12 -2.68 26.77 -12.21
N GLU A 13 -1.73 26.73 -13.12
CA GLU A 13 -0.76 25.64 -13.23
C GLU A 13 0.60 26.03 -12.63
N PRO A 14 1.35 25.06 -12.08
CA PRO A 14 2.70 25.32 -11.61
C PRO A 14 3.63 25.71 -12.78
N SER A 15 4.56 26.63 -12.54
CA SER A 15 5.55 27.08 -13.51
C SER A 15 6.95 27.16 -12.87
N GLY A 16 8.00 27.17 -13.69
CA GLY A 16 9.38 27.21 -13.21
C GLY A 16 9.82 25.95 -12.47
N LEU A 17 9.21 24.81 -12.77
CA LEU A 17 9.61 23.53 -12.18
C LEU A 17 10.97 23.09 -12.73
N SER A 18 11.82 22.52 -11.88
CA SER A 18 13.02 21.83 -12.35
C SER A 18 12.64 20.55 -13.09
N ASP A 19 13.51 20.08 -13.98
CA ASP A 19 13.26 18.89 -14.81
C ASP A 19 12.79 17.67 -13.98
N ARG A 20 13.41 17.46 -12.80
CA ARG A 20 13.01 16.39 -11.88
C ARG A 20 11.58 16.55 -11.37
N ILE A 21 11.19 17.76 -10.99
CA ILE A 21 9.85 18.01 -10.43
C ILE A 21 8.78 17.93 -11.53
N GLN A 22 9.09 18.44 -12.72
CA GLN A 22 8.22 18.29 -13.89
C GLN A 22 7.98 16.80 -14.18
N TRP A 23 9.05 16.00 -14.26
CA TRP A 23 8.94 14.55 -14.49
C TRP A 23 8.10 13.82 -13.44
N LEU A 24 8.33 14.10 -12.14
CA LEU A 24 7.56 13.48 -11.05
C LEU A 24 6.08 13.85 -11.12
N ARG A 25 5.78 15.12 -11.43
CA ARG A 25 4.40 15.61 -11.58
C ARG A 25 3.72 14.91 -12.75
N ASP A 26 4.35 14.90 -13.92
CA ASP A 26 3.79 14.28 -15.13
C ASP A 26 3.59 12.79 -14.90
N TYR A 27 4.54 12.13 -14.22
CA TYR A 27 4.39 10.73 -13.80
C TYR A 27 3.19 10.50 -12.88
N TYR A 28 3.02 11.33 -11.85
CA TYR A 28 1.90 11.24 -10.92
C TYR A 28 0.54 11.34 -11.64
N PHE A 29 0.41 12.25 -12.62
CA PHE A 29 -0.84 12.47 -13.35
C PHE A 29 -1.12 11.47 -14.48
N ARG A 30 -0.20 10.53 -14.80
CA ARG A 30 -0.51 9.40 -15.71
C ARG A 30 -1.60 8.48 -15.17
N GLY A 31 -1.89 8.52 -13.86
CA GLY A 31 -2.99 7.76 -13.28
C GLY A 31 -2.85 6.26 -13.49
N THR A 32 -3.76 5.67 -14.26
CA THR A 32 -3.82 4.23 -14.59
C THR A 32 -2.89 3.83 -15.75
N GLU A 33 -2.30 4.78 -16.46
CA GLU A 33 -1.33 4.50 -17.54
C GLU A 33 0.07 4.21 -16.99
N ARG A 34 0.26 4.31 -15.67
CA ARG A 34 1.53 3.94 -15.04
C ARG A 34 1.71 2.42 -15.07
N PRO A 35 2.94 1.93 -15.31
CA PRO A 35 3.22 0.49 -15.27
C PRO A 35 3.00 -0.12 -13.88
N TRP A 36 3.02 0.74 -12.84
CA TRP A 36 2.69 0.41 -11.46
C TRP A 36 1.98 1.56 -10.79
N ASN A 37 1.33 1.25 -9.68
CA ASN A 37 0.69 2.21 -8.81
C ASN A 37 1.05 1.90 -7.35
N ASN A 38 0.80 2.87 -6.47
CA ASN A 38 0.92 2.68 -5.02
C ASN A 38 -0.29 1.89 -4.48
N GLU A 39 -0.55 0.71 -5.04
CA GLU A 39 -1.59 -0.18 -4.54
C GLU A 39 -1.23 -0.73 -3.18
N PHE A 40 -2.23 -0.85 -2.33
CA PHE A 40 -2.08 -1.53 -1.06
C PHE A 40 -1.88 -3.03 -1.29
N THR A 41 -0.83 -3.60 -0.71
CA THR A 41 -0.53 -5.03 -0.80
C THR A 41 -0.63 -5.71 0.57
N SER A 42 -1.25 -6.88 0.63
CA SER A 42 -1.29 -7.74 1.81
C SER A 42 -0.36 -8.94 1.65
N TRP A 43 0.32 -9.34 2.72
CA TRP A 43 1.28 -10.46 2.73
C TRP A 43 1.06 -11.35 3.96
N THR A 44 1.21 -12.66 3.78
CA THR A 44 0.96 -13.69 4.81
C THR A 44 2.10 -14.70 4.87
N THR A 45 2.34 -15.26 6.05
CA THR A 45 3.18 -16.45 6.26
C THR A 45 2.53 -17.73 5.70
N GLY A 46 1.24 -17.66 5.33
CA GLY A 46 0.43 -18.80 4.88
C GLY A 46 -0.20 -19.58 6.03
N THR A 47 0.01 -19.17 7.29
CA THR A 47 -0.61 -19.84 8.44
C THR A 47 -2.03 -19.33 8.67
N PRO A 48 -2.97 -20.20 9.10
CA PRO A 48 -4.37 -19.81 9.26
C PRO A 48 -4.62 -18.84 10.43
N TRP A 49 -3.62 -18.61 11.29
CA TRP A 49 -3.68 -17.71 12.44
C TRP A 49 -2.97 -16.37 12.18
N ASP A 50 -2.59 -16.07 10.94
CA ASP A 50 -2.01 -14.77 10.62
C ASP A 50 -2.98 -13.62 10.89
N ILE A 51 -2.46 -12.58 11.56
CA ILE A 51 -3.15 -11.30 11.77
C ILE A 51 -2.34 -10.25 11.01
N ILE A 52 -2.81 -9.89 9.81
CA ILE A 52 -2.10 -9.01 8.87
C ILE A 52 -2.24 -7.54 9.27
N TYR A 53 -3.38 -7.18 9.85
CA TYR A 53 -3.71 -5.82 10.21
C TYR A 53 -4.16 -5.74 11.67
N ASN A 54 -3.53 -4.84 12.42
CA ASN A 54 -3.93 -4.52 13.78
C ASN A 54 -4.21 -3.01 13.87
N GLU A 55 -5.46 -2.62 13.62
CA GLU A 55 -5.94 -1.25 13.73
C GLU A 55 -5.61 -0.62 15.10
N MET A 56 -5.58 -1.42 16.17
CA MET A 56 -5.40 -0.93 17.53
C MET A 56 -4.02 -0.30 17.76
N THR A 57 -3.05 -0.46 16.84
CA THR A 57 -1.76 0.23 16.94
C THR A 57 -1.77 1.66 16.37
N PHE A 58 -2.80 2.03 15.60
CA PHE A 58 -2.90 3.34 14.96
C PHE A 58 -3.69 4.35 15.82
N TYR A 59 -4.63 3.89 16.66
CA TYR A 59 -5.39 4.70 17.64
C TYR A 59 -6.14 5.94 17.07
N ILE A 60 -6.44 5.98 15.77
CA ILE A 60 -6.99 7.18 15.11
C ILE A 60 -8.49 7.11 14.76
N VAL A 61 -9.05 5.93 14.47
CA VAL A 61 -10.42 5.80 13.91
C VAL A 61 -11.22 4.71 14.63
N PRO A 62 -11.91 5.02 15.75
CA PRO A 62 -12.71 4.05 16.50
C PRO A 62 -13.91 3.47 15.73
N GLU A 63 -14.38 4.14 14.68
CA GLU A 63 -15.48 3.69 13.82
C GLU A 63 -15.18 2.33 13.16
N THR A 64 -13.90 2.02 12.95
CA THR A 64 -13.44 0.74 12.39
C THR A 64 -13.66 -0.45 13.33
N TYR A 65 -13.92 -0.22 14.63
CA TYR A 65 -13.98 -1.29 15.64
C TYR A 65 -15.08 -2.31 15.35
N THR A 66 -16.21 -1.84 14.82
CA THR A 66 -17.33 -2.68 14.41
C THR A 66 -17.01 -3.55 13.19
N LEU A 67 -15.92 -3.23 12.47
CA LEU A 67 -15.50 -3.86 11.22
C LEU A 67 -14.20 -4.65 11.34
N LEU A 68 -13.55 -4.72 12.51
CA LEU A 68 -12.21 -5.32 12.64
C LEU A 68 -12.12 -6.75 12.11
N ASN A 69 -13.15 -7.57 12.37
CA ASN A 69 -13.19 -8.93 11.85
C ASN A 69 -13.29 -8.96 10.32
N THR A 70 -14.16 -8.13 9.74
CA THR A 70 -14.35 -8.04 8.28
C THR A 70 -13.08 -7.51 7.60
N LEU A 71 -12.45 -6.50 8.19
CA LEU A 71 -11.17 -5.94 7.71
C LEU A 71 -10.06 -6.99 7.79
N GLY A 72 -9.87 -7.64 8.94
CA GLY A 72 -8.87 -8.69 9.10
C GLY A 72 -9.04 -9.83 8.09
N ALA A 73 -10.29 -10.29 7.90
CA ALA A 73 -10.61 -11.33 6.93
C ALA A 73 -10.36 -10.88 5.48
N SER A 74 -10.74 -9.65 5.11
CA SER A 74 -10.52 -9.13 3.76
C SER A 74 -9.03 -8.95 3.45
N TYR A 75 -8.23 -8.51 4.43
CA TYR A 75 -6.78 -8.43 4.26
C TYR A 75 -6.16 -9.80 4.06
N LEU A 76 -6.60 -10.82 4.82
CA LEU A 76 -6.12 -12.19 4.66
C LEU A 76 -6.52 -12.79 3.31
N GLN A 77 -7.74 -12.52 2.83
CA GLN A 77 -8.18 -12.94 1.50
C GLN A 77 -7.36 -12.32 0.36
N ALA A 78 -6.94 -11.06 0.52
CA ALA A 78 -6.09 -10.36 -0.45
C ALA A 78 -4.60 -10.71 -0.30
N ALA A 79 -4.22 -11.45 0.75
CA ALA A 79 -2.82 -11.67 1.10
C ALA A 79 -2.14 -12.69 0.20
N ARG A 80 -0.91 -12.36 -0.19
CA ARG A 80 -0.04 -13.26 -0.96
C ARG A 80 0.95 -13.94 -0.02
N PRO A 81 1.18 -15.26 -0.15
CA PRO A 81 2.08 -15.98 0.73
C PRO A 81 3.55 -15.61 0.45
N VAL A 82 4.31 -15.50 1.53
CA VAL A 82 5.76 -15.27 1.52
C VAL A 82 6.46 -16.56 1.94
N ALA A 83 7.48 -16.96 1.19
CA ALA A 83 8.26 -18.15 1.51
C ALA A 83 9.11 -17.89 2.75
N LEU A 84 8.93 -18.70 3.80
CA LEU A 84 9.68 -18.57 5.04
C LEU A 84 10.96 -19.41 4.98
N TYR A 85 12.03 -18.94 5.62
CA TYR A 85 13.22 -19.77 5.81
C TYR A 85 12.95 -20.88 6.84
N PRO A 86 13.69 -22.00 6.81
CA PRO A 86 13.37 -23.21 7.58
C PRO A 86 13.23 -22.97 9.10
N ASP A 87 14.05 -22.09 9.67
CA ASP A 87 14.10 -21.84 11.11
C ASP A 87 13.27 -20.64 11.55
N PHE A 88 12.41 -20.09 10.67
CA PHE A 88 11.64 -18.88 10.93
C PHE A 88 10.95 -18.88 12.30
N TRP A 89 10.29 -19.98 12.66
CA TRP A 89 9.53 -20.09 13.91
C TRP A 89 10.38 -20.28 15.18
N LYS A 90 11.69 -20.50 15.05
CA LYS A 90 12.61 -20.61 16.20
C LYS A 90 13.05 -19.24 16.72
N GLU A 91 13.01 -18.21 15.88
CA GLU A 91 13.39 -16.86 16.28
C GLU A 91 12.32 -16.19 17.15
N SER A 92 12.74 -15.15 17.88
CA SER A 92 11.82 -14.32 18.64
C SER A 92 10.79 -13.65 17.73
N LEU A 93 9.66 -13.23 18.31
CA LEU A 93 8.63 -12.52 17.55
C LEU A 93 9.17 -11.24 16.90
N ALA A 94 10.09 -10.53 17.57
CA ALA A 94 10.68 -9.30 17.04
C ALA A 94 11.52 -9.58 15.79
N GLU A 95 12.36 -10.62 15.83
CA GLU A 95 13.20 -11.04 14.71
C GLU A 95 12.36 -11.52 13.52
N ARG A 96 11.33 -12.34 13.79
CA ARG A 96 10.39 -12.77 12.74
C ARG A 96 9.72 -11.61 12.03
N ARG A 97 9.22 -10.62 12.79
CA ARG A 97 8.57 -9.42 12.22
C ARG A 97 9.55 -8.59 11.40
N ALA A 98 10.74 -8.34 11.93
CA ALA A 98 11.77 -7.58 11.24
C ALA A 98 12.20 -8.26 9.94
N TRP A 99 12.44 -9.57 9.99
CA TRP A 99 12.78 -10.37 8.82
C TRP A 99 11.65 -10.36 7.79
N PHE A 100 10.40 -10.61 8.20
CA PHE A 100 9.27 -10.71 7.29
C PHE A 100 9.01 -9.39 6.56
N VAL A 101 9.04 -8.25 7.29
CA VAL A 101 8.90 -6.92 6.68
C VAL A 101 10.02 -6.67 5.68
N ARG A 102 11.27 -6.95 6.04
CA ARG A 102 12.41 -6.79 5.12
C ARG A 102 12.23 -7.66 3.87
N GLU A 103 11.91 -8.93 4.06
CA GLU A 103 11.73 -9.90 2.98
C GLU A 103 10.66 -9.43 2.00
N VAL A 104 9.49 -9.04 2.52
CA VAL A 104 8.38 -8.50 1.72
C VAL A 104 8.81 -7.27 0.93
N ILE A 105 9.37 -6.25 1.60
CA ILE A 105 9.70 -4.98 0.95
C ILE A 105 10.79 -5.13 -0.10
N VAL A 106 11.78 -5.98 0.15
CA VAL A 106 12.95 -6.13 -0.73
C VAL A 106 12.66 -7.07 -1.90
N ASN A 107 11.99 -8.20 -1.65
CA ASN A 107 11.91 -9.29 -2.63
C ASN A 107 10.50 -9.50 -3.22
N TYR A 108 9.45 -8.93 -2.64
CA TYR A 108 8.06 -9.20 -3.06
C TYR A 108 7.30 -7.96 -3.53
N VAL A 109 7.54 -6.80 -2.93
CA VAL A 109 6.93 -5.54 -3.36
C VAL A 109 7.57 -5.11 -4.68
N PRO A 110 6.77 -4.82 -5.74
CA PRO A 110 7.30 -4.30 -6.99
C PRO A 110 8.12 -3.02 -6.79
N GLN A 111 9.23 -2.89 -7.53
CA GLN A 111 10.14 -1.75 -7.51
C GLN A 111 10.40 -1.27 -8.94
N GLU A 112 10.36 0.04 -9.17
CA GLU A 112 10.68 0.66 -10.48
C GLU A 112 11.95 1.51 -10.50
N ILE A 113 12.66 1.67 -9.38
CA ILE A 113 13.88 2.51 -9.29
C ILE A 113 14.98 1.74 -8.57
#